data_AF-W3TXR4-F1
#
_entry.id   AF-W3TXR4-F1
#
_cell.length_a   1.000
_cell.length_b   1.000
_cell.length_c   1.000
_cell.angle_alpha   90.00
_cell.angle_beta   90.00
_cell.angle_gamma   90.00
#
_symmetry.space_group_name_H-M   'P 1'
#
loop_
_entity.id
_entity.type
_entity.pdbx_description
1 polymer ?
#
loop_
_entity_poly.entity_id
_entity_poly.type
_entity_poly.pdbx_seq_one_letter_code
_entity_poly.pdbx_strand_id
1 'polypeptide(L)'
;MIDPVLRKRTGLNVALLEHWPQIAGRDIGEHTVPLKIIWKCRVDQDRIFQPATLVVACERFAALKLLHETDELLHRINGFFGYVVLDRIKIEQRCVSVLNDHLQTKLALSEKDKKCVEKMLEGVENESLRQSLYELGCCIFAEKKSK
;
A
#
# COMPACT_ATOMS: atom_id res chain seq x y z
N MET A 1 1.29 5.64 -19.65
CA MET A 1 0.26 6.49 -19.01
C MET A 1 0.30 6.20 -17.53
N ILE A 2 0.59 7.20 -16.69
CA ILE A 2 0.67 7.02 -15.22
C ILE A 2 -0.72 7.28 -14.65
N ASP A 3 -1.19 6.34 -13.83
CA ASP A 3 -2.58 6.24 -13.41
C ASP A 3 -3.04 7.44 -12.55
N PRO A 4 -4.16 8.11 -12.89
CA PRO A 4 -4.66 9.30 -12.19
C PRO A 4 -5.08 9.06 -10.73
N VAL A 5 -5.10 7.81 -10.28
CA VAL A 5 -5.44 7.42 -8.90
C VAL A 5 -4.37 7.81 -7.87
N LEU A 6 -3.12 8.00 -8.29
CA LEU A 6 -2.03 8.50 -7.43
C LEU A 6 -2.29 9.92 -6.86
N ARG A 7 -3.28 10.63 -7.41
CA ARG A 7 -3.60 12.01 -7.07
C ARG A 7 -4.57 12.17 -5.89
N LYS A 8 -5.30 11.11 -5.50
CA LYS A 8 -6.41 11.22 -4.50
C LYS A 8 -6.19 10.51 -3.16
N ARG A 9 -5.16 9.66 -3.03
CA ARG A 9 -4.81 8.99 -1.77
C ARG A 9 -3.31 9.07 -1.50
N THR A 10 -2.85 10.02 -0.69
CA THR A 10 -1.49 10.06 -0.08
C THR A 10 -0.34 9.40 -0.87
N GLY A 11 -0.31 9.53 -2.21
CA GLY A 11 0.66 8.93 -3.13
C GLY A 11 1.05 7.45 -2.98
N LEU A 12 0.48 6.68 -2.04
CA LEU A 12 0.97 5.35 -1.67
C LEU A 12 0.38 4.29 -2.60
N ASN A 13 1.26 3.50 -3.20
CA ASN A 13 0.87 2.37 -4.04
C ASN A 13 0.35 1.22 -3.16
N VAL A 14 -0.82 0.66 -3.49
CA VAL A 14 -1.42 -0.46 -2.74
C VAL A 14 -0.53 -1.71 -2.80
N ALA A 15 0.09 -1.98 -3.95
CA ALA A 15 1.00 -3.11 -4.09
C ALA A 15 2.25 -2.97 -3.22
N LEU A 16 2.72 -1.74 -2.95
CA LEU A 16 3.83 -1.49 -2.02
C LEU A 16 3.44 -1.85 -0.58
N LEU A 17 2.20 -1.59 -0.18
CA LEU A 17 1.70 -1.92 1.16
C LEU A 17 1.51 -3.44 1.33
N GLU A 18 0.93 -4.09 0.33
CA GLU A 18 0.72 -5.54 0.33
C GLU A 18 2.02 -6.32 0.35
N HIS A 19 3.01 -5.88 -0.45
CA HIS A 19 4.29 -6.55 -0.58
C HIS A 19 5.38 -5.96 0.35
N TRP A 20 5.00 -5.08 1.29
CA TRP A 20 5.95 -4.43 2.18
C TRP A 20 6.87 -5.41 2.93
N PRO A 21 6.38 -6.49 3.58
CA PRO A 21 7.26 -7.41 4.29
C PRO A 21 8.23 -8.16 3.36
N GLN A 22 7.87 -8.37 2.10
CA GLN A 22 8.75 -8.97 1.09
C GLN A 22 9.80 -7.97 0.59
N ILE A 23 9.42 -6.70 0.38
CA ILE A 23 10.31 -5.63 -0.10
C ILE A 23 11.29 -5.20 0.99
N ALA A 24 10.78 -4.94 2.20
CA ALA A 24 11.58 -4.53 3.34
C ALA A 24 12.40 -5.69 3.92
N GLY A 25 11.95 -6.93 3.73
CA GLY A 25 12.53 -8.11 4.35
C GLY A 25 12.00 -8.34 5.77
N ARG A 26 12.18 -9.55 6.29
CA ARG A 26 11.60 -9.99 7.57
C ARG A 26 12.09 -9.16 8.75
N ASP A 27 13.37 -8.80 8.77
CA ASP A 27 14.02 -8.12 9.88
C ASP A 27 13.47 -6.72 10.20
N ILE A 28 13.25 -5.89 9.17
CA ILE A 28 12.74 -4.52 9.35
C ILE A 28 11.27 -4.40 8.96
N GLY A 29 10.74 -5.31 8.15
CA GLY A 29 9.35 -5.27 7.66
C GLY A 29 8.31 -5.43 8.77
N GLU A 30 8.63 -6.15 9.85
CA GLU A 30 7.72 -6.30 11.00
C GLU A 30 7.64 -5.03 11.87
N HIS A 31 8.71 -4.23 11.88
CA HIS A 31 8.85 -3.05 12.74
C HIS A 31 8.78 -1.74 11.96
N THR A 32 8.39 -1.78 10.69
CA THR A 32 8.27 -0.60 9.84
C THR A 32 7.01 -0.63 9.00
N VAL A 33 6.44 0.54 8.76
CA VAL A 33 5.24 0.70 7.92
C VAL A 33 5.38 1.93 7.03
N PRO A 34 5.13 1.83 5.71
CA PRO A 34 5.18 2.99 4.83
C PRO A 34 3.94 3.87 5.05
N LEU A 35 4.16 5.18 5.30
CA LEU A 35 3.12 6.13 5.69
C LEU A 35 2.61 7.00 4.54
N LYS A 36 3.51 7.51 3.71
CA LYS A 36 3.19 8.38 2.56
C LYS A 36 4.38 8.54 1.64
N ILE A 37 4.11 8.83 0.36
CA ILE A 37 5.11 9.27 -0.60
C ILE A 37 4.97 10.78 -0.81
N ILE A 38 6.06 11.51 -0.58
CA ILE A 38 6.16 12.96 -0.81
C ILE A 38 6.85 13.17 -2.16
N TRP A 39 6.06 13.58 -3.15
CA TRP A 39 6.57 13.94 -4.47
C TRP A 39 7.13 15.37 -4.43
N LYS A 40 8.30 15.58 -5.02
CA LYS A 40 8.85 16.94 -5.20
C LYS A 40 7.93 17.71 -6.16
N CYS A 41 7.52 18.93 -5.78
CA CYS A 41 6.66 19.76 -6.63
C CYS A 41 7.36 20.04 -7.96
N ARG A 42 6.64 19.80 -9.06
CA ARG A 42 7.11 20.11 -10.41
C ARG A 42 7.13 21.63 -10.57
N VAL A 43 8.32 22.22 -10.61
CA VAL A 43 8.50 23.68 -10.74
C VAL A 43 8.39 24.12 -12.20
N ASP A 44 8.51 23.20 -13.15
CA ASP A 44 8.50 23.53 -14.58
C ASP A 44 7.71 22.51 -15.41
N GLN A 45 7.15 22.97 -16.53
CA GLN A 45 6.32 22.18 -17.44
C GLN A 45 7.16 21.18 -18.25
N ASP A 46 8.50 21.28 -18.16
CA ASP A 46 9.44 20.34 -18.72
C ASP A 46 9.56 19.04 -17.90
N ARG A 47 9.31 17.93 -18.60
CA ARG A 47 8.79 16.66 -18.09
C ARG A 47 9.86 15.75 -17.43
N ILE A 48 10.75 16.28 -16.59
CA ILE A 48 11.72 15.44 -15.91
C ILE A 48 11.06 14.81 -14.67
N PHE A 49 10.89 13.49 -14.69
CA PHE A 49 10.42 12.73 -13.53
C PHE A 49 11.45 12.86 -12.40
N GLN A 50 11.03 13.44 -11.27
CA GLN A 50 11.87 13.54 -10.10
C GLN A 50 11.52 12.43 -9.10
N PRO A 51 12.53 11.73 -8.57
CA PRO A 51 12.31 10.74 -7.52
C PRO A 51 11.72 11.41 -6.26
N ALA A 52 10.95 10.62 -5.53
CA ALA A 52 10.18 11.05 -4.37
C ALA A 52 10.82 10.61 -3.04
N THR A 53 10.28 11.14 -1.95
CA THR A 53 10.66 10.72 -0.60
C THR A 53 9.58 9.85 0.02
N LEU A 54 9.94 8.62 0.42
CA LEU A 54 9.04 7.76 1.18
C LEU A 54 9.19 8.07 2.67
N VAL A 55 8.06 8.27 3.34
CA VAL A 55 8.01 8.38 4.81
C VAL A 55 7.66 7.02 5.37
N VAL A 56 8.50 6.51 6.28
CA VAL A 56 8.34 5.20 6.92
C VAL A 56 8.20 5.40 8.42
N ALA A 57 7.12 4.87 9.00
CA ALA A 57 6.99 4.70 10.43
C ALA A 57 7.93 3.60 10.91
N CYS A 58 8.64 3.82 12.00
CA CYS A 58 9.54 2.83 12.58
C CYS A 58 9.44 2.81 14.10
N GLU A 59 9.49 1.61 14.69
CA GLU A 59 9.62 1.46 16.14
C GLU A 59 11.00 1.92 16.62
N ARG A 60 11.06 2.48 17.83
CA ARG A 60 12.26 3.19 18.30
C ARG A 60 13.52 2.33 18.35
N PHE A 61 13.37 1.03 18.64
CA PHE A 61 14.48 0.08 18.71
C PHE A 61 14.96 -0.38 17.32
N ALA A 62 14.10 -0.34 16.29
CA ALA A 62 14.43 -0.75 14.93
C ALA A 62 15.01 0.40 14.08
N ALA A 63 14.92 1.65 14.55
CA ALA A 63 15.32 2.84 13.81
C ALA A 63 16.80 2.83 13.37
N LEU A 64 17.70 2.33 14.22
CA LEU A 64 19.13 2.25 13.89
C LEU A 64 19.40 1.24 12.77
N LYS A 65 18.72 0.10 12.79
CA LYS A 65 18.84 -0.93 11.75
C LYS A 65 18.29 -0.42 10.43
N LEU A 66 17.10 0.19 10.46
CA LEU A 66 16.50 0.83 9.29
C LEU A 66 17.43 1.90 8.67
N LEU A 67 18.16 2.65 9.49
CA LEU A 67 19.11 3.65 8.99
C LEU A 67 20.27 3.01 8.20
N HIS A 68 20.81 1.88 8.66
CA HIS A 68 21.88 1.16 7.97
C HIS A 68 21.38 0.50 6.69
N GLU A 69 20.17 -0.06 6.71
CA GLU A 69 19.55 -0.75 5.57
C GLU A 69 18.78 0.21 4.64
N THR A 70 18.85 1.53 4.87
CA THR A 70 18.09 2.52 4.09
C THR A 70 18.41 2.47 2.60
N ASP A 71 19.68 2.32 2.24
CA ASP A 71 20.11 2.28 0.84
C ASP A 71 19.64 1.01 0.15
N GLU A 72 19.76 -0.13 0.83
CA GLU A 72 19.27 -1.42 0.34
C GLU A 72 17.75 -1.43 0.19
N LEU A 73 17.02 -0.91 1.18
CA LEU A 73 15.56 -0.77 1.12
C LEU A 73 15.15 0.11 -0.07
N LEU A 74 15.82 1.23 -0.30
CA LEU A 74 15.58 2.10 -1.45
C LEU A 74 15.82 1.37 -2.76
N HIS A 75 16.90 0.59 -2.86
CA HIS A 75 17.20 -0.22 -4.04
C HIS A 75 16.12 -1.27 -4.30
N ARG A 76 15.69 -2.01 -3.27
CA ARG A 76 14.63 -3.02 -3.36
C ARG A 76 13.30 -2.40 -3.78
N ILE A 77 12.94 -1.23 -3.24
CA ILE A 77 11.70 -0.52 -3.61
C ILE A 77 11.77 -0.09 -5.08
N ASN A 78 12.87 0.52 -5.51
CA ASN A 78 13.03 0.94 -6.92
C ASN A 78 13.06 -0.27 -7.87
N GLY A 79 13.65 -1.39 -7.46
CA GLY A 79 13.60 -2.66 -8.18
C GLY A 79 12.18 -3.20 -8.32
N PHE A 80 11.38 -3.13 -7.25
CA PHE A 80 9.96 -3.52 -7.27
C PHE A 80 9.15 -2.69 -8.28
N PHE A 81 9.42 -1.40 -8.39
CA PHE A 81 8.74 -0.53 -9.35
C PHE A 81 9.31 -0.62 -10.78
N GLY A 82 10.54 -1.11 -10.95
CA GLY A 82 11.23 -1.17 -12.25
C GLY A 82 11.79 0.16 -12.75
N TYR A 83 11.74 1.21 -11.92
CA TYR A 83 12.33 2.53 -12.19
C TYR A 83 12.65 3.23 -10.86
N VAL A 84 13.46 4.30 -10.91
CA VAL A 84 13.87 5.06 -9.72
C VAL A 84 12.71 5.92 -9.22
N VAL A 85 11.79 5.34 -8.45
CA VAL A 85 10.64 6.02 -7.83
C VAL A 85 11.07 6.92 -6.68
N LEU A 86 12.03 6.46 -5.87
CA LEU A 86 12.44 7.10 -4.63
C LEU A 86 13.94 7.44 -4.64
N ASP A 87 14.29 8.61 -4.11
CA ASP A 87 15.69 9.00 -3.83
C ASP A 87 15.97 9.08 -2.33
N ARG A 88 14.93 9.07 -1.50
CA ARG A 88 15.09 9.28 -0.07
C ARG A 88 14.05 8.55 0.74
N ILE A 89 14.47 8.04 1.89
CA ILE A 89 13.59 7.53 2.94
C ILE A 89 13.68 8.47 4.14
N LYS A 90 12.53 8.87 4.67
CA LYS A 90 12.39 9.64 5.91
C LYS A 90 11.80 8.76 6.98
N ILE A 91 12.51 8.62 8.09
CA ILE A 91 12.08 7.80 9.23
C ILE A 91 11.25 8.68 10.18
N GLU A 92 10.03 8.24 10.50
CA GLU A 92 9.18 8.83 11.55
C GLU A 92 9.00 7.80 12.67
N GLN A 93 9.35 8.17 13.90
CA GLN A 93 9.17 7.29 15.06
C GLN A 93 7.69 7.24 15.45
N ARG A 94 7.05 6.08 15.31
CA ARG A 94 5.65 5.83 15.70
C ARG A 94 5.50 4.40 16.22
N CYS A 95 4.45 4.14 17.01
CA CYS A 95 4.09 2.78 17.38
C CYS A 95 3.59 2.04 16.13
N VAL A 96 4.36 1.06 15.65
CA VAL A 96 4.10 0.38 14.37
C VAL A 96 3.06 -0.73 14.51
N SER A 97 3.02 -1.40 15.67
CA SER A 97 1.98 -2.41 15.99
C SER A 97 0.55 -1.93 15.70
N VAL A 98 0.21 -0.70 16.11
CA VAL A 98 -1.11 -0.09 15.88
C VAL A 98 -1.35 0.20 14.38
N LEU A 99 -0.31 0.59 13.66
CA LEU A 99 -0.42 0.90 12.23
C LEU A 99 -0.54 -0.36 11.37
N ASN A 100 0.15 -1.44 11.74
CA ASN A 100 0.11 -2.70 11.02
C ASN A 100 -1.28 -3.35 11.15
N ASP A 101 -1.88 -3.34 12.35
CA ASP A 101 -3.25 -3.80 12.58
C ASP A 101 -4.28 -3.03 11.72
N HIS A 102 -4.14 -1.70 11.65
CA HIS A 102 -5.00 -0.88 10.80
C HIS A 102 -4.79 -1.11 9.29
N LEU A 103 -3.56 -1.37 8.84
CA LEU A 103 -3.29 -1.69 7.44
C LEU A 103 -3.78 -3.08 7.07
N GLN A 104 -3.54 -4.08 7.92
CA GLN A 104 -4.07 -5.43 7.74
C GLN A 104 -5.59 -5.41 7.69
N THR A 105 -6.27 -4.69 8.59
CA THR A 105 -7.73 -4.53 8.57
C THR A 105 -8.25 -3.83 7.31
N LYS A 106 -7.43 -2.96 6.68
CA LYS A 106 -7.82 -2.24 5.47
C LYS A 106 -7.58 -3.06 4.18
N LEU A 107 -6.53 -3.88 4.16
CA LEU A 107 -6.16 -4.76 3.04
C LEU A 107 -6.98 -6.06 3.06
N ALA A 108 -7.16 -6.66 4.24
CA ALA A 108 -8.08 -7.75 4.46
C ALA A 108 -9.52 -7.19 4.44
N LEU A 109 -10.05 -7.00 3.23
CA LEU A 109 -11.48 -7.06 2.91
C LEU A 109 -12.40 -6.76 4.10
N SER A 110 -12.71 -5.49 4.33
CA SER A 110 -13.77 -5.02 5.23
C SER A 110 -14.92 -6.03 5.26
N GLU A 111 -15.10 -6.76 6.36
CA GLU A 111 -16.17 -7.77 6.50
C GLU A 111 -17.56 -7.20 6.18
N LYS A 112 -17.71 -5.87 6.32
CA LYS A 112 -18.91 -5.14 5.92
C LYS A 112 -19.19 -5.21 4.43
N ASP A 113 -18.16 -5.27 3.58
CA ASP A 113 -18.29 -5.37 2.12
C ASP A 113 -18.72 -6.79 1.74
N LYS A 114 -18.14 -7.83 2.37
CA LYS A 114 -18.59 -9.23 2.22
C LYS A 114 -20.04 -9.42 2.67
N LYS A 115 -20.41 -8.88 3.84
CA LYS A 115 -21.79 -8.91 4.36
C LYS A 115 -22.76 -8.08 3.50
N CYS A 116 -22.30 -7.01 2.84
CA CYS A 116 -23.12 -6.23 1.92
C CYS A 116 -23.38 -6.99 0.63
N VAL A 117 -22.37 -7.69 0.10
CA VAL A 117 -22.51 -8.60 -1.04
C VAL A 117 -23.44 -9.77 -0.68
N GLU A 118 -23.29 -10.39 0.49
CA GLU A 118 -24.21 -11.44 0.96
C GLU A 118 -25.66 -10.93 1.09
N LYS A 119 -25.89 -9.75 1.68
CA LYS A 119 -27.22 -9.14 1.74
C LYS A 119 -27.82 -8.82 0.36
N MET A 120 -26.99 -8.41 -0.60
CA MET A 120 -27.46 -8.20 -1.98
C MET A 120 -27.80 -9.52 -2.69
N LEU A 121 -27.23 -10.64 -2.23
CA LEU A 121 -27.41 -11.98 -2.77
C LEU A 121 -28.48 -12.81 -2.03
N GLU A 122 -29.06 -12.31 -0.94
CA GLU A 122 -30.15 -12.95 -0.18
C GLU A 122 -31.41 -13.19 -1.03
N GLY A 123 -31.61 -12.45 -2.13
CA GLY A 123 -32.73 -12.63 -3.05
C GLY A 123 -32.48 -13.61 -4.21
N VAL A 124 -31.31 -14.26 -4.28
CA VAL A 124 -30.93 -15.14 -5.38
C VAL A 124 -31.14 -16.60 -4.98
N GLU A 125 -32.21 -17.22 -5.48
CA GLU A 125 -32.62 -18.60 -5.17
C GLU A 125 -31.67 -19.67 -5.75
N ASN A 126 -30.91 -19.34 -6.80
CA ASN A 126 -29.96 -20.27 -7.44
C ASN A 126 -28.57 -20.19 -6.79
N GLU A 127 -28.17 -21.25 -6.07
CA GLU A 127 -26.86 -21.32 -5.37
C GLU A 127 -25.65 -21.16 -6.30
N SER A 128 -25.70 -21.75 -7.51
CA SER A 128 -24.60 -21.63 -8.49
C SER A 128 -24.42 -20.20 -8.99
N LEU A 129 -25.53 -19.50 -9.21
CA LEU A 129 -25.54 -18.09 -9.61
C LEU A 129 -25.06 -17.20 -8.45
N ARG A 130 -25.52 -17.50 -7.23
CA ARG A 130 -25.12 -16.79 -6.01
C ARG A 130 -23.61 -16.84 -5.80
N GLN A 131 -23.01 -18.00 -6.00
CA GLN A 131 -21.58 -18.21 -5.82
C GLN A 131 -20.76 -17.47 -6.89
N SER A 132 -21.21 -17.52 -8.14
CA SER A 132 -20.59 -16.78 -9.25
C SER A 132 -20.67 -15.27 -9.03
N LEU A 133 -21.82 -14.78 -8.54
CA LEU A 133 -22.02 -13.37 -8.22
C LEU A 133 -21.27 -12.92 -6.96
N TYR A 134 -21.07 -13.82 -6.00
CA TYR A 134 -20.26 -13.55 -4.80
C TYR A 134 -18.78 -13.35 -5.16
N GLU A 135 -18.22 -14.24 -5.99
CA GLU A 135 -16.84 -14.12 -6.47
C GLU A 135 -16.65 -12.83 -7.27
N LEU A 136 -17.59 -12.55 -8.18
CA LEU A 136 -17.55 -11.35 -9.02
C LEU A 136 -17.75 -10.07 -8.18
N GLY A 137 -18.64 -10.12 -7.18
CA GLY A 137 -18.86 -9.04 -6.21
C GLY A 137 -17.60 -8.74 -5.39
N CYS A 138 -16.93 -9.77 -4.87
CA CYS A 138 -15.67 -9.60 -4.15
C CYS A 138 -14.59 -8.93 -5.03
N CYS A 139 -14.49 -9.34 -6.30
CA CYS A 139 -13.57 -8.75 -7.27
C CYS A 139 -13.89 -7.27 -7.57
N ILE A 140 -15.16 -6.92 -7.84
CA ILE A 140 -15.57 -5.54 -8.12
C ILE A 140 -15.38 -4.64 -6.90
N PHE A 141 -15.67 -5.11 -5.69
CA PHE A 141 -15.46 -4.30 -4.48
C PHE A 141 -13.97 -4.09 -4.19
N ALA A 142 -13.12 -5.09 -4.46
CA ALA A 142 -11.66 -4.92 -4.43
C ALA A 142 -11.21 -3.86 -5.46
N GLU A 143 -11.74 -3.90 -6.68
CA GLU A 143 -11.39 -2.98 -7.77
C GLU A 143 -11.90 -1.55 -7.52
N LYS A 144 -13.13 -1.40 -7.00
CA LYS A 144 -13.75 -0.11 -6.66
C LYS A 144 -13.04 0.58 -5.49
N LYS A 145 -12.46 -0.18 -4.56
CA LYS A 145 -11.55 0.36 -3.55
C LYS A 145 -10.16 0.69 -4.10
N SER A 146 -9.81 0.24 -5.29
CA SER A 146 -8.58 0.63 -6.00
C SER A 146 -8.72 1.91 -6.84
N LYS A 147 -9.91 2.53 -6.88
CA LYS A 147 -10.20 3.81 -7.56
C LYS A 147 -10.36 4.97 -6.56
#